data_AF-A0A495ZEP5-F1
#
_entry.id   AF-A0A495ZEP5-F1
#
_cell.length_a   1.000
_cell.length_b   1.000
_cell.length_c   1.000
_cell.angle_alpha   90.00
_cell.angle_beta   90.00
_cell.angle_gamma   90.00
#
_symmetry.space_group_name_H-M   'P 1'
#
loop_
_entity.id
_entity.type
_entity.pdbx_description
1 polymer ?
#
loop_
_entity_poly.entity_id
_entity_poly.type
_entity_poly.pdbx_seq_one_letter_code
_entity_poly.pdbx_strand_id
1 'polypeptide(L)' 'MNATPQNILEAFNQLPETEKHALAYEIIKQVAQLDIPPLTDEALTEVAETLFLEHDKTEAADAEAKSGGSMAR' A
#
# COMPACT_ATOMS: atom_id res chain seq x y z
N MET A 1 -14.63 11.31 -19.43
CA MET A 1 -13.24 10.83 -19.34
C MET A 1 -13.22 9.70 -18.33
N ASN A 2 -12.66 8.53 -18.67
CA ASN A 2 -12.50 7.44 -17.71
C ASN A 2 -11.28 7.75 -16.85
N ALA A 3 -11.49 8.29 -15.66
CA ALA A 3 -10.40 8.49 -14.71
C ALA A 3 -9.97 7.12 -14.18
N THR A 4 -8.69 6.78 -14.35
CA THR A 4 -8.10 5.60 -13.71
C THR A 4 -7.83 5.91 -12.24
N PRO A 5 -7.76 4.90 -11.34
CA PRO A 5 -7.38 5.12 -9.95
C PRO A 5 -6.05 5.89 -9.80
N GLN A 6 -5.05 5.57 -10.63
CA GLN A 6 -3.78 6.29 -10.69
C GLN A 6 -3.95 7.79 -11.00
N ASN A 7 -4.76 8.14 -12.00
CA ASN A 7 -4.96 9.55 -12.37
C ASN A 7 -5.66 10.33 -11.26
N ILE A 8 -6.55 9.68 -10.50
CA ILE A 8 -7.23 10.30 -9.35
C ILE A 8 -6.23 10.55 -8.21
N LEU A 9 -5.34 9.59 -7.94
CA LEU A 9 -4.30 9.71 -6.92
C LEU A 9 -3.25 10.78 -7.28
N GLU A 10 -2.83 10.85 -8.54
CA GLU A 10 -1.95 11.91 -9.01
C GLU A 10 -2.60 13.28 -8.84
N ALA A 11 -3.87 13.43 -9.23
CA ALA A 11 -4.59 14.68 -9.03
C ALA A 11 -4.72 15.05 -7.55
N PHE A 12 -5.00 14.09 -6.68
CA PHE A 12 -5.05 14.29 -5.23
C PHE A 12 -3.71 14.78 -4.66
N ASN A 13 -2.59 14.20 -5.10
CA ASN A 13 -1.26 14.55 -4.60
C ASN A 13 -0.83 15.99 -4.95
N GLN A 14 -1.39 16.56 -6.02
CA GLN A 14 -1.13 17.93 -6.47
C GLN A 14 -1.98 18.98 -5.73
N LEU A 15 -2.95 18.58 -4.91
CA LEU A 15 -3.78 19.52 -4.17
C LEU A 15 -3.01 20.20 -3.01
N PRO A 16 -3.37 21.44 -2.64
CA PRO A 16 -2.95 22.02 -1.37
C PRO A 16 -3.37 21.16 -0.18
N GLU A 17 -2.60 21.15 0.91
CA GLU A 17 -2.88 20.32 2.10
C GLU A 17 -4.29 20.54 2.68
N THR A 18 -4.78 21.79 2.65
CA THR A 18 -6.14 22.12 3.09
C THR A 18 -7.22 21.45 2.23
N GLU A 19 -6.97 21.33 0.93
CA GLU A 19 -7.88 20.69 -0.02
C GLU A 19 -7.76 19.17 0.03
N LYS A 20 -6.55 18.63 0.24
CA LYS A 20 -6.35 17.19 0.50
C LYS A 20 -7.14 16.74 1.71
N HIS A 21 -7.10 17.48 2.81
CA HIS A 21 -7.87 17.15 4.02
C HIS A 21 -9.38 17.17 3.77
N ALA A 22 -9.88 18.21 3.07
CA ALA A 22 -11.31 18.30 2.74
C ALA A 22 -11.76 17.14 1.84
N LEU A 23 -10.96 16.81 0.82
CA LEU A 23 -11.26 15.72 -0.10
C LEU A 23 -11.14 14.35 0.59
N ALA A 24 -10.13 14.13 1.42
CA ALA A 24 -9.99 12.90 2.21
C ALA A 24 -11.18 12.69 3.14
N TYR A 25 -11.67 13.76 3.80
CA TYR A 25 -12.86 13.69 4.63
C TYR A 25 -14.10 13.23 3.86
N GLU A 26 -14.36 13.82 2.68
CA GLU A 26 -15.51 13.42 1.86
C GLU A 26 -15.37 12.00 1.31
N ILE A 27 -14.16 11.57 0.94
CA ILE A 27 -13.90 10.18 0.55
C ILE A 27 -14.19 9.24 1.71
N ILE A 28 -13.67 9.51 2.91
CA ILE A 28 -13.91 8.67 4.09
C ILE A 28 -15.40 8.61 4.42
N LYS A 29 -16.12 9.72 4.34
CA LYS A 29 -17.56 9.79 4.57
C LYS A 29 -18.34 8.94 3.57
N GLN A 30 -17.96 8.94 2.29
CA GLN A 30 -18.56 8.07 1.28
C GLN A 30 -18.20 6.61 1.49
N VAL A 31 -16.93 6.32 1.82
CA VAL A 31 -16.43 4.96 2.08
C VAL A 31 -17.09 4.35 3.31
N ALA A 32 -17.37 5.14 4.35
CA ALA A 32 -18.08 4.69 5.54
C ALA A 32 -19.55 4.29 5.27
N GLN A 33 -20.12 4.73 4.13
CA GLN A 33 -21.45 4.31 3.68
C GLN A 33 -21.40 3.07 2.79
N LEU A 34 -20.21 2.66 2.32
CA LEU A 34 -20.06 1.40 1.61
C LEU A 34 -20.22 0.27 2.61
N ASP A 35 -20.96 -0.76 2.20
CA ASP A 35 -21.14 -1.99 2.97
C ASP A 35 -19.86 -2.84 2.85
N ILE A 36 -18.78 -2.33 3.44
CA ILE A 36 -17.49 -3.01 3.48
C ILE A 36 -17.60 -4.03 4.61
N PRO A 37 -17.41 -5.33 4.32
CA PRO A 37 -17.45 -6.35 5.36
C PRO A 37 -16.44 -5.97 6.46
N PRO A 38 -16.79 -6.18 7.74
CA PRO A 38 -15.90 -5.84 8.84
C PRO A 38 -14.55 -6.53 8.61
N LEU A 39 -13.47 -5.78 8.80
CA LEU A 39 -12.13 -6.31 8.77
C LEU A 39 -11.99 -7.33 9.89
N THR A 40 -11.89 -8.62 9.54
CA THR A 40 -11.80 -9.70 10.52
C THR A 40 -10.36 -9.92 10.96
N ASP A 41 -10.18 -10.53 12.13
CA ASP A 41 -8.84 -10.89 12.64
C ASP A 41 -8.14 -11.87 11.71
N GLU A 42 -8.89 -12.75 11.04
CA GLU A 42 -8.36 -13.68 10.03
C GLU A 42 -7.85 -12.92 8.81
N ALA A 43 -8.62 -11.94 8.30
CA ALA A 43 -8.21 -11.12 7.17
C ALA A 43 -6.95 -10.29 7.51
N LEU A 44 -6.86 -9.77 8.73
CA LEU A 44 -5.65 -9.10 9.22
C LEU A 44 -4.44 -10.06 9.27
N THR A 45 -4.66 -11.28 9.74
CA THR A 45 -3.61 -12.31 9.84
C THR A 45 -3.09 -12.70 8.47
N GLU A 46 -3.98 -12.93 7.50
CA GLU A 46 -3.62 -13.29 6.12
C GLU A 46 -2.81 -12.17 5.42
N VAL A 47 -3.22 -10.91 5.61
CA VAL A 47 -2.49 -9.76 5.08
C VAL A 47 -1.11 -9.65 5.73
N ALA A 48 -1.02 -9.84 7.05
CA ALA A 48 0.25 -9.82 7.76
C ALA A 48 1.19 -10.92 7.27
N GLU A 49 0.70 -12.15 7.14
CA GLU A 49 1.49 -13.29 6.62
C GLU A 49 2.03 -13.01 5.22
N THR A 50 1.21 -12.44 4.34
CA THR A 50 1.63 -12.05 2.99
C THR A 50 2.77 -11.02 3.04
N LEU A 51 2.63 -9.98 3.86
CA LEU A 51 3.67 -8.94 4.02
C LEU A 51 4.98 -9.51 4.58
N PHE A 52 4.92 -10.39 5.58
CA PHE A 52 6.10 -11.02 6.14
C PHE A 52 6.78 -11.95 5.13
N LEU A 53 6.02 -12.75 4.38
CA LEU A 53 6.57 -13.61 3.32
C LEU A 53 7.23 -12.81 2.20
N GLU A 54 6.68 -11.65 1.82
CA GLU A 54 7.32 -10.76 0.86
C GLU A 54 8.64 -10.20 1.41
N HIS A 55 8.63 -9.75 2.67
CA HIS A 55 9.82 -9.23 3.33
C HIS A 55 10.93 -10.28 3.43
N ASP A 56 10.60 -11.52 3.81
CA ASP A 56 11.55 -12.63 3.89
C ASP A 56 12.20 -12.93 2.53
N LYS A 57 11.41 -12.88 1.45
CA LYS A 57 11.94 -13.05 0.08
C LYS A 57 12.90 -11.94 -0.31
N THR A 58 12.57 -10.69 0.02
CA THR A 58 13.45 -9.55 -0.21
C THR A 58 14.74 -9.69 0.57
N GLU A 59 14.67 -10.07 1.85
CA GLU A 59 15.86 -10.25 2.70
C GLU A 59 16.74 -11.40 2.21
N ALA A 60 16.15 -12.52 1.77
CA ALA A 60 16.88 -13.62 1.16
C ALA A 60 17.62 -13.19 -0.12
N ALA A 61 16.96 -12.45 -1.01
CA ALA A 61 17.57 -11.92 -2.22
C ALA A 61 18.73 -10.96 -1.91
N ASP A 62 18.56 -10.10 -0.90
CA ASP A 62 19.61 -9.19 -0.43
C ASP A 62 20.80 -9.93 0.19
N ALA A 63 20.54 -11.02 0.93
CA ALA A 63 21.59 -11.86 1.53
C ALA A 63 22.39 -12.61 0.45
N GLU A 64 21.73 -13.15 -0.57
CA GLU A 64 22.37 -13.79 -1.72
C GLU A 64 23.23 -12.80 -2.53
N ALA A 65 22.72 -11.59 -2.76
CA ALA A 65 23.47 -10.53 -3.44
C ALA A 65 24.75 -10.13 -2.68
N LYS A 66 24.69 -10.10 -1.33
CA LYS A 66 25.85 -9.82 -0.47
C LYS A 66 26.84 -10.99 -0.43
N SER A 67 26.37 -12.23 -0.49
CA SER A 67 27.19 -13.44 -0.54
C SER A 67 27.98 -13.56 -1.86
N GLY A 68 27.34 -13.30 -2.99
CA GLY A 68 27.99 -13.34 -4.31
C GLY A 68 29.06 -12.26 -4.53
N GLY A 69 28.93 -11.11 -3.87
CA GLY A 69 29.91 -10.01 -3.94
C GLY A 69 31.24 -10.29 -3.22
N SER A 70 31.29 -11.29 -2.32
CA SER A 70 32.50 -11.59 -1.53
C SER A 70 33.48 -12.55 -2.22
N MET A 71 33.10 -13.23 -3.31
CA MET A 71 33.96 -14.16 -4.06
C MET A 71 34.71 -13.50 -5.23
N ALA A 72 34.46 -12.22 -5.51
CA ALA A 72 35.00 -11.49 -6.66
C ALA A 72 36.01 -10.38 -6.28
N ARG A 73 36.63 -10.44 -5.11
CA ARG A 73 37.71 -9.52 -4.69
C ARG A 73 38.95 -10.25 -4.24
#